data_AF-A0A381KNS3-F1
#
_entry.id   AF-A0A381KNS3-F1
#
_cell.length_a   1.000
_cell.length_b   1.000
_cell.length_c   1.000
_cell.angle_alpha   90.00
_cell.angle_beta   90.00
_cell.angle_gamma   90.00
#
_symmetry.space_group_name_H-M   'P 1'
#
loop_
_entity.id
_entity.type
_entity.pdbx_description
1 polymer ?
#
loop_
_entity_poly.entity_id
_entity_poly.type
_entity_poly.pdbx_seq_one_letter_code
_entity_poly.pdbx_strand_id
1 'polypeptide(L)'
;MKVVLIKDSNSSFKECVKLIINNYFYSTNDRRLITFTENFNEESVKHADVIILNIPAGTYYLCFPLLKLRKKDSILIIVIDEIVEHKLKELLHCFEKKLLSFLVIVVLIN
;
A
#
# COMPACT_ATOMS: atom_id res chain seq x y z
N MET A 1 11.03 14.99 2.35
CA MET A 1 9.68 14.62 2.83
C MET A 1 9.24 13.38 2.07
N LYS A 2 8.71 12.36 2.74
CA LYS A 2 8.21 11.14 2.12
C LYS A 2 6.69 11.10 2.18
N VAL A 3 6.05 10.77 1.06
CA VAL A 3 4.59 10.71 0.97
C VAL A 3 4.14 9.25 1.01
N VAL A 4 3.29 8.94 1.98
CA VAL A 4 2.67 7.62 2.16
C VAL A 4 1.18 7.75 1.82
N LEU A 5 0.75 7.08 0.76
CA LEU A 5 -0.66 6.96 0.38
C LEU A 5 -1.24 5.69 0.99
N ILE A 6 -2.30 5.80 1.78
CA ILE A 6 -3.00 4.67 2.39
C ILE A 6 -4.38 4.55 1.76
N LYS A 7 -4.63 3.45 1.03
CA LYS A 7 -5.93 3.11 0.47
C LYS A 7 -6.59 2.02 1.33
N ASP A 8 -7.55 2.44 2.13
CA ASP A 8 -8.47 1.58 2.88
C ASP A 8 -9.78 2.34 3.17
N SER A 9 -10.90 1.63 3.24
CA SER A 9 -12.18 2.14 3.75
C SER A 9 -12.24 2.21 5.28
N ASN A 10 -11.48 1.38 5.99
CA ASN A 10 -11.45 1.29 7.44
C ASN A 10 -10.55 2.38 8.04
N SER A 11 -11.15 3.32 8.79
CA SER A 11 -10.43 4.41 9.46
C SER A 11 -9.45 3.91 10.52
N SER A 12 -9.84 2.90 11.31
CA SER A 12 -8.99 2.32 12.34
C SER A 12 -7.73 1.69 11.76
N PHE A 13 -7.83 1.00 10.61
CA PHE A 13 -6.67 0.48 9.90
C PHE A 13 -5.70 1.61 9.51
N LYS A 14 -6.22 2.68 8.90
CA LYS A 14 -5.41 3.82 8.48
C LYS A 14 -4.68 4.46 9.64
N GLU A 15 -5.36 4.68 10.77
CA GLU A 15 -4.75 5.24 11.97
C GLU A 15 -3.68 4.32 12.57
N CYS A 16 -3.95 3.01 12.67
CA CYS A 16 -2.96 2.03 13.13
C CYS A 16 -1.70 2.05 12.25
N VAL A 17 -1.84 2.07 10.92
CA VAL A 17 -0.70 2.14 10.00
C VAL A 17 0.11 3.41 10.20
N LYS A 18 -0.55 4.57 10.33
CA LYS A 18 0.15 5.84 10.61
C LYS A 18 0.94 5.77 11.92
N LEU A 19 0.33 5.23 12.98
CA LEU A 19 0.98 5.07 14.28
C LEU A 19 2.20 4.16 14.20
N ILE A 20 2.08 2.99 13.56
CA ILE A 20 3.19 2.04 13.39
C ILE A 20 4.35 2.71 12.65
N ILE A 21 4.07 3.37 11.53
CA ILE A 21 5.08 4.05 10.72
C ILE A 21 5.73 5.17 11.53
N ASN A 22 4.96 6.06 12.15
CA ASN A 22 5.50 7.16 12.95
C ASN A 22 6.38 6.65 14.11
N ASN A 23 5.91 5.61 14.82
CA ASN A 23 6.67 4.99 15.92
C ASN A 23 7.98 4.39 15.44
N TYR A 24 8.00 3.74 14.27
CA TYR A 24 9.23 3.21 13.69
C TYR A 24 10.26 4.34 13.48
N PHE A 25 9.91 5.40 12.76
CA PHE A 25 10.83 6.51 12.47
C PHE A 25 11.26 7.26 13.73
N TYR A 26 10.35 7.42 14.70
CA TYR A 26 10.68 7.98 16.00
C TYR A 26 11.72 7.11 16.74
N SER A 27 11.50 5.79 16.82
CA SER A 27 12.40 4.86 17.51
C SER A 27 13.79 4.75 16.87
N THR A 28 13.90 4.97 15.57
CA THR A 28 15.18 4.93 14.84
C THR A 28 15.93 6.27 14.86
N ASN A 29 15.46 7.29 15.62
CA ASN A 29 15.97 8.67 15.59
C ASN A 29 16.01 9.28 14.17
N ASP A 30 15.16 8.78 13.27
CA ASP A 30 15.12 9.21 11.89
C ASP A 30 14.12 10.36 11.74
N ARG A 31 14.63 11.57 11.58
CA ARG A 31 13.82 12.80 11.50
C ARG A 31 13.19 13.04 10.13
N ARG A 32 13.09 12.02 9.28
CA ARG A 32 12.40 12.15 7.99
C ARG A 32 10.95 12.60 8.20
N LEU A 33 10.59 13.73 7.58
CA LEU A 33 9.21 14.20 7.52
C LEU A 33 8.38 13.25 6.65
N ILE A 34 7.34 12.66 7.25
CA ILE A 34 6.38 11.78 6.58
C ILE A 34 5.04 12.47 6.51
N THR A 35 4.45 12.47 5.33
CA THR A 35 3.10 12.98 5.10
C THR A 35 2.23 11.82 4.66
N PHE A 36 1.10 11.66 5.35
CA PHE A 36 0.10 10.66 4.99
C PHE A 36 -1.00 11.30 4.15
N THR A 37 -1.41 10.61 3.10
CA THR A 37 -2.59 10.95 2.31
C THR A 37 -3.46 9.71 2.17
N GLU A 38 -4.78 9.91 2.16
CA GLU A 38 -5.76 8.83 2.09
C GLU A 38 -6.64 8.93 0.85
N ASN A 39 -6.58 10.08 0.16
CA ASN A 39 -7.37 10.31 -1.03
C ASN A 39 -6.70 9.59 -2.19
N PHE A 40 -7.29 8.48 -2.63
CA PHE A 40 -6.74 7.66 -3.71
C PHE A 40 -7.22 8.18 -5.07
N ASN A 41 -6.39 9.00 -5.69
CA ASN A 41 -6.65 9.62 -6.98
C ASN A 41 -5.37 9.67 -7.82
N GLU A 42 -5.47 10.15 -9.06
CA GLU A 42 -4.32 10.22 -9.98
C GLU A 42 -3.14 11.03 -9.41
N GLU A 43 -3.41 12.17 -8.79
CA GLU A 43 -2.39 13.06 -8.25
C GLU A 43 -1.65 12.38 -7.08
N SER A 44 -2.37 11.84 -6.12
CA SER A 44 -1.77 11.21 -4.95
C SER A 44 -0.97 9.95 -5.32
N VAL A 45 -1.45 9.17 -6.29
CA VAL A 45 -0.75 7.97 -6.77
C VAL A 45 0.54 8.32 -7.51
N LYS A 46 0.54 9.39 -8.32
CA LYS A 46 1.73 9.86 -9.04
C LYS A 46 2.85 10.37 -8.11
N HIS A 47 2.49 10.95 -6.97
CA HIS A 47 3.45 11.59 -6.06
C HIS A 47 3.85 10.73 -4.85
N ALA A 48 3.11 9.66 -4.56
CA ALA A 48 3.42 8.78 -3.42
C ALA A 48 4.79 8.10 -3.57
N ASP A 49 5.58 8.14 -2.50
CA ASP A 49 6.80 7.32 -2.37
C ASP A 49 6.47 5.90 -1.91
N VAL A 50 5.42 5.75 -1.10
CA VAL A 50 4.90 4.46 -0.64
C VAL A 50 3.40 4.45 -0.81
N ILE A 51 2.85 3.39 -1.38
CA ILE A 51 1.41 3.15 -1.48
C ILE A 51 1.10 1.89 -0.68
N ILE A 52 0.24 2.03 0.33
CA ILE A 52 -0.26 0.94 1.14
C ILE A 52 -1.70 0.68 0.71
N LEU A 53 -1.93 -0.49 0.16
CA LEU A 53 -3.23 -0.93 -0.33
C LEU A 53 -3.70 -2.12 0.51
N ASN A 54 -4.75 -1.91 1.30
CA ASN A 54 -5.42 -3.03 1.94
C ASN A 54 -6.48 -3.62 1.00
N ILE A 55 -6.47 -4.94 0.87
CA ILE A 55 -7.38 -5.71 0.03
C ILE A 55 -8.10 -6.71 0.94
N PRO A 56 -9.29 -6.33 1.44
CA PRO A 56 -10.08 -7.18 2.30
C PRO A 56 -10.47 -8.49 1.62
N ALA A 57 -10.75 -9.51 2.44
CA ALA A 57 -11.34 -10.75 1.98
C ALA A 57 -12.55 -10.51 1.04
N GLY A 58 -12.57 -11.23 -0.09
CA GLY A 58 -13.64 -11.15 -1.08
C GLY A 58 -13.51 -10.01 -2.08
N THR A 59 -12.41 -9.25 -2.10
CA THR A 59 -12.18 -8.15 -3.07
C THR A 59 -10.96 -8.33 -3.98
N TYR A 60 -10.35 -9.51 -3.98
CA TYR A 60 -9.10 -9.82 -4.71
C TYR A 60 -9.18 -9.69 -6.24
N TYR A 61 -10.39 -9.70 -6.79
CA TYR A 61 -10.65 -9.51 -8.22
C TYR A 61 -10.70 -8.03 -8.64
N LEU A 62 -10.60 -7.09 -7.70
CA LEU A 62 -10.60 -5.66 -8.02
C LEU A 62 -9.22 -5.24 -8.55
N CYS A 63 -9.18 -4.83 -9.82
CA CYS A 63 -8.01 -4.15 -10.37
C CYS A 63 -7.98 -2.68 -9.92
N PHE A 64 -6.78 -2.15 -9.69
CA PHE A 64 -6.54 -0.76 -9.32
C PHE A 64 -5.79 -0.03 -10.46
N PRO A 65 -6.49 0.41 -11.53
CA PRO A 65 -5.85 0.93 -12.74
C PRO A 65 -4.98 2.17 -12.48
N LEU A 66 -5.32 2.98 -11.48
CA LEU A 66 -4.52 4.15 -11.09
C LEU A 66 -3.09 3.78 -10.71
N LEU A 67 -2.84 2.55 -10.21
CA LEU A 67 -1.49 2.11 -9.86
C LEU A 67 -0.54 2.01 -11.07
N LYS A 68 -1.06 2.07 -12.31
CA LYS A 68 -0.25 2.25 -13.52
C LYS A 68 0.44 3.63 -13.59
N LEU A 69 -0.10 4.63 -12.90
CA LEU A 69 0.42 6.01 -12.87
C LEU A 69 1.45 6.23 -11.76
N ARG A 70 1.69 5.20 -10.96
CA ARG A 70 2.59 5.23 -9.81
C ARG A 70 4.01 5.62 -10.25
N LYS A 71 4.67 6.46 -9.43
CA LYS A 71 6.10 6.78 -9.60
C LYS A 71 6.95 5.51 -9.68
N LYS A 72 7.87 5.45 -10.65
CA LYS A 72 8.72 4.28 -10.95
C LYS A 72 9.39 3.65 -9.71
N ASP A 73 9.97 4.48 -8.84
CA ASP A 73 10.75 4.05 -7.67
C ASP A 73 9.96 4.08 -6.36
N SER A 74 8.64 4.22 -6.43
CA SER A 74 7.81 4.08 -5.23
C SER A 74 7.76 2.62 -4.76
N ILE A 75 7.29 2.41 -3.54
CA ILE A 75 7.05 1.09 -2.97
C ILE A 75 5.55 0.84 -2.96
N LEU A 76 5.11 -0.29 -3.49
CA LEU A 76 3.74 -0.77 -3.34
C LEU A 76 3.72 -1.85 -2.25
N ILE A 77 2.96 -1.60 -1.18
CA ILE A 77 2.68 -2.54 -0.10
C ILE A 77 1.23 -2.99 -0.25
N ILE A 78 1.05 -4.28 -0.48
CA ILE A 78 -0.29 -4.89 -0.53
C ILE A 78 -0.49 -5.68 0.74
N VAL A 79 -1.57 -5.38 1.46
CA VAL A 79 -2.02 -6.08 2.66
C VAL A 79 -3.24 -6.92 2.29
N ILE A 80 -3.19 -8.21 2.62
CA ILE A 80 -4.26 -9.18 2.38
C ILE A 80 -4.51 -10.01 3.64
N ASP A 81 -5.78 -10.30 3.93
CA ASP A 81 -6.19 -11.05 5.13
C ASP A 81 -5.78 -12.53 5.09
N GLU A 82 -5.71 -13.13 3.89
CA GLU A 82 -5.43 -14.56 3.70
C GLU A 82 -4.63 -14.78 2.41
N ILE A 83 -3.55 -15.57 2.50
CA ILE A 83 -2.86 -16.08 1.31
C ILE A 83 -3.67 -17.26 0.77
N VAL A 84 -4.28 -17.04 -0.38
CA VAL A 84 -4.58 -18.14 -1.29
C VAL A 84 -3.74 -17.89 -2.53
N GLU A 85 -2.78 -18.79 -2.84
CA GLU A 85 -1.84 -18.62 -3.96
C GLU A 85 -2.52 -18.26 -5.28
N HIS A 86 -3.71 -18.82 -5.52
CA HIS A 86 -4.53 -18.50 -6.69
C HIS A 86 -4.99 -17.03 -6.72
N LYS A 87 -5.40 -16.47 -5.58
CA LYS A 87 -5.83 -15.07 -5.46
C LYS A 87 -4.67 -14.10 -5.69
N LEU A 88 -3.45 -14.47 -5.28
CA LEU A 88 -2.24 -13.69 -5.55
C LEU A 88 -1.92 -13.62 -7.04
N LYS A 89 -2.06 -14.73 -7.78
CA LYS A 89 -1.84 -14.74 -9.24
C LYS A 89 -2.84 -13.84 -9.98
N GLU A 90 -4.11 -13.85 -9.58
CA GLU A 90 -5.13 -12.97 -10.15
C GLU A 90 -4.84 -11.51 -9.87
N LEU A 91 -4.46 -11.20 -8.62
CA LEU A 91 -4.05 -9.86 -8.24
C LEU A 91 -2.86 -9.37 -9.09
N LEU A 92 -1.84 -10.20 -9.25
CA LEU A 92 -0.65 -9.89 -10.04
C LEU A 92 -0.96 -9.70 -11.53
N HIS A 93 -2.04 -10.29 -12.04
CA HIS A 93 -2.46 -10.10 -13.43
C HIS A 93 -2.88 -8.65 -13.70
N CYS A 94 -3.56 -7.99 -12.74
CA CYS A 94 -3.94 -6.57 -12.86
C CYS A 94 -2.73 -5.63 -12.92
N PHE A 95 -1.56 -6.09 -12.48
CA PHE A 95 -0.40 -5.27 -12.20
C PHE A 95 0.63 -5.20 -13.34
N GLU A 96 0.53 -6.07 -14.35
CA GLU A 96 1.48 -6.21 -15.47
C GLU A 96 2.95 -6.44 -15.04
N LYS A 97 3.75 -7.07 -15.91
CA LYS A 97 5.16 -7.47 -15.68
C LYS A 97 6.16 -6.32 -15.39
N LYS A 98 5.72 -5.06 -15.27
CA LYS A 98 6.59 -3.87 -15.12
C LYS A 98 6.83 -3.43 -13.67
N LEU A 99 6.26 -4.11 -12.68
CA LEU A 99 6.48 -3.81 -11.27
C LEU A 99 7.81 -4.40 -10.78
N LEU A 100 8.91 -3.68 -11.02
CA LEU A 100 10.25 -4.05 -10.55
C LEU A 100 10.48 -3.85 -9.04
N SER A 101 9.49 -3.30 -8.30
CA SER A 101 9.59 -3.09 -6.84
C SER A 101 8.20 -3.04 -6.19
N PHE A 102 7.70 -4.19 -5.74
CA PHE A 102 6.53 -4.30 -4.87
C PHE A 102 6.83 -5.29 -3.76
N LEU A 103 6.33 -4.99 -2.55
CA LEU A 103 6.44 -5.84 -1.39
C LEU A 103 5.02 -6.27 -1.02
N VAL A 104 4.73 -7.56 -1.17
CA VAL A 104 3.48 -8.11 -0.64
C VAL A 104 3.73 -8.42 0.83
N ILE A 105 3.02 -7.74 1.72
CA ILE A 105 3.04 -8.03 3.16
C ILE A 105 1.73 -8.73 3.48
N VAL A 106 1.81 -10.00 3.80
CA VAL A 106 0.65 -10.76 4.25
C VAL A 106 0.56 -10.59 5.76
N VAL A 107 -0.55 -10.03 6.22
CA VAL A 107 -0.84 -9.90 7.64
C VAL A 107 -1.91 -10.93 7.95
N LEU A 108 -1.48 -12.07 8.49
CA LEU A 108 -2.39 -13.04 9.08
C LEU A 108 -2.84 -12.50 10.43
N ILE A 109 -4.07 -12.00 10.51
CA ILE A 109 -4.70 -11.65 11.78
C ILE A 109 -5.43 -12.92 12.24
N ASN A 110 -4.86 -13.61 13.24
CA ASN A 110 -5.51 -14.74 13.92
C ASN A 110 -6.65 -14.27 14.82
#